data_AF-A0A1M5YMR6-F1
#
_entry.id   AF-A0A1M5YMR6-F1
#
_cell.length_a   1.000
_cell.length_b   1.000
_cell.length_c   1.000
_cell.angle_alpha   90.00
_cell.angle_beta   90.00
_cell.angle_gamma   90.00
#
_symmetry.space_group_name_H-M   'P 1'
#
loop_
_entity.id
_entity.type
_entity.pdbx_description
1 polymer ?
#
loop_
_entity_poly.entity_id
_entity_poly.type
_entity_poly.pdbx_seq_one_letter_code
_entity_poly.pdbx_strand_id
1 'polypeptide(L)'
;MKKRIRRSTWVDPKYQLAQAAVGVAGNLLVAVLMAALMSWFYLLVFRAPLGVSHNRLVPLLVAGAVLFVMVGSAYVSFRRSRALAGMVRKIGVVMSAAAEGRFPDRPLVFRRDDYAAGLTGPLNRCLVEMRHRQQDTEQAAARLQKLADAVRGEAIVGPAVATLLEEQIGELCRREDRDEA
;
A
#
# COMPACT_ATOMS: atom_id res chain seq x y z
N MET A 1 -22.43 1.46 22.48
CA MET A 1 -22.97 1.36 21.10
C MET A 1 -21.84 0.99 20.14
N LYS A 2 -21.89 -0.18 19.50
CA LYS A 2 -20.87 -0.59 18.50
C LYS A 2 -21.01 0.29 17.25
N LYS A 3 -20.04 1.17 17.00
CA LYS A 3 -19.94 1.96 15.77
C LYS A 3 -19.81 0.99 14.59
N ARG A 4 -20.87 0.84 13.77
CA ARG A 4 -20.77 0.09 12.51
C ARG A 4 -19.78 0.83 11.63
N ILE A 5 -18.57 0.29 11.50
CA ILE A 5 -17.60 0.75 10.51
C ILE A 5 -18.21 0.47 9.14
N ARG A 6 -18.78 1.51 8.51
CA ARG A 6 -19.29 1.44 7.14
C ARG A 6 -18.07 1.24 6.24
N ARG A 7 -17.86 0.01 5.76
CA ARG A 7 -16.80 -0.29 4.79
C ARG A 7 -17.02 0.59 3.57
N SER A 8 -16.20 1.62 3.39
CA SER A 8 -16.14 2.35 2.13
C SER A 8 -15.60 1.38 1.09
N THR A 9 -16.41 1.01 0.10
CA THR A 9 -15.99 0.24 -1.07
C THR A 9 -14.97 0.98 -1.93
N TRP A 10 -14.85 2.30 -1.72
CA TRP A 10 -13.91 3.18 -2.39
C TRP A 10 -12.63 3.25 -1.54
N VAL A 11 -11.56 2.61 -2.02
CA VAL A 11 -10.24 2.63 -1.39
C VAL A 11 -9.54 3.97 -1.69
N ASP A 12 -9.61 4.42 -2.94
CA ASP A 12 -9.19 5.76 -3.36
C ASP A 12 -10.05 6.24 -4.54
N PRO A 13 -11.03 7.13 -4.32
CA PRO A 13 -11.93 7.60 -5.36
C PRO A 13 -11.21 8.40 -6.44
N LYS A 14 -10.09 9.08 -6.13
CA LYS A 14 -9.33 9.85 -7.13
C LYS A 14 -8.65 8.90 -8.12
N TYR A 15 -8.03 7.83 -7.60
CA TYR A 15 -7.42 6.81 -8.44
C TYR A 15 -8.46 6.07 -9.29
N GLN A 16 -9.55 5.63 -8.66
CA GLN A 16 -10.60 4.84 -9.32
C GLN A 16 -11.33 5.66 -10.39
N LEU A 17 -11.69 6.91 -10.11
CA LEU A 17 -12.30 7.80 -11.10
C LEU A 17 -11.33 8.13 -12.23
N ALA A 18 -10.05 8.36 -11.94
CA ALA A 18 -9.06 8.63 -12.96
C ALA A 18 -8.80 7.41 -13.86
N GLN A 19 -8.88 6.19 -13.33
CA GLN A 19 -8.74 4.97 -14.13
C GLN A 19 -10.00 4.68 -14.96
N ALA A 20 -11.18 4.86 -14.36
CA ALA A 20 -12.46 4.76 -15.07
C ALA A 20 -12.55 5.78 -16.22
N ALA A 21 -12.15 7.03 -15.98
CA ALA A 21 -12.13 8.09 -17.00
C ALA A 21 -11.20 7.75 -18.17
N VAL A 22 -10.00 7.23 -17.91
CA VAL A 22 -9.08 6.78 -18.97
C VAL A 22 -9.69 5.62 -19.76
N GLY A 23 -10.33 4.68 -19.08
CA GLY A 23 -11.03 3.56 -19.73
C GLY A 23 -12.18 4.04 -20.63
N VAL A 24 -13.05 4.92 -20.13
CA VAL A 24 -14.17 5.48 -20.89
C VAL A 24 -13.67 6.30 -22.08
N ALA A 25 -12.71 7.20 -21.88
CA ALA A 25 -12.14 8.01 -22.96
C ALA A 25 -11.49 7.15 -24.06
N GLY A 26 -10.76 6.11 -23.67
CA GLY A 26 -10.16 5.15 -24.61
C GLY A 26 -11.22 4.40 -25.43
N ASN A 27 -12.25 3.88 -24.78
CA ASN A 27 -13.34 3.18 -25.46
C ASN A 27 -14.16 4.11 -26.38
N LEU A 28 -14.43 5.34 -25.94
CA LEU A 28 -15.13 6.34 -26.75
C LEU A 28 -14.33 6.65 -28.02
N LEU A 29 -13.02 6.81 -27.90
CA LEU A 29 -12.14 7.09 -29.04
C LEU A 29 -12.08 5.93 -30.03
N VAL A 30 -12.01 4.68 -29.54
CA VAL A 30 -12.10 3.49 -30.39
C VAL A 30 -13.45 3.41 -31.10
N ALA A 31 -14.56 3.73 -30.41
CA ALA A 31 -15.88 3.75 -31.00
C ALA A 31 -16.00 4.79 -32.12
N VAL A 32 -15.48 6.00 -31.92
CA VAL A 32 -15.45 7.06 -32.94
C VAL A 32 -14.60 6.65 -34.13
N LEU A 33 -13.44 6.03 -33.91
CA LEU A 33 -12.56 5.55 -34.97
C LEU A 33 -13.23 4.43 -35.79
N MET A 34 -13.94 3.50 -35.14
CA MET A 34 -14.69 2.47 -35.86
C MET A 34 -15.90 3.03 -36.60
N ALA A 35 -16.60 4.02 -36.04
CA ALA A 35 -17.67 4.72 -36.75
C ALA A 35 -17.14 5.44 -38.00
N ALA A 36 -15.97 6.08 -37.92
CA ALA A 36 -15.31 6.70 -39.07
C ALA A 36 -14.88 5.66 -40.12
N LEU A 37 -14.36 4.50 -39.70
CA LEU A 37 -13.97 3.41 -40.59
C LEU A 37 -15.19 2.77 -41.28
N MET A 38 -16.28 2.52 -40.54
CA MET A 38 -17.53 2.01 -41.09
C MET A 38 -18.19 3.02 -42.04
N SER A 39 -18.15 4.31 -41.71
CA SER A 39 -18.60 5.38 -42.61
C SER A 39 -17.79 5.39 -43.91
N TRP A 40 -16.47 5.22 -43.83
CA TRP A 40 -15.60 5.08 -44.99
C TRP A 40 -15.91 3.83 -45.83
N PHE A 41 -16.11 2.68 -45.19
CA PHE A 41 -16.53 1.44 -45.86
C PHE A 41 -17.91 1.56 -46.51
N TYR A 42 -18.85 2.24 -45.86
CA TYR A 42 -20.16 2.50 -46.42
C TYR A 42 -20.06 3.33 -47.72
N LEU A 43 -19.20 4.36 -47.73
CA LEU A 43 -18.93 5.15 -48.93
C LEU A 43 -18.31 4.30 -50.06
N LEU A 44 -17.42 3.38 -49.73
CA LEU A 44 -16.83 2.42 -50.69
C LEU A 44 -17.89 1.50 -51.33
N VAL A 45 -18.80 0.95 -50.53
CA VAL A 45 -19.77 -0.06 -50.98
C VAL A 45 -20.98 0.56 -51.68
N PHE A 46 -21.54 1.65 -51.15
CA PHE A 46 -22.78 2.24 -51.67
C PHE A 46 -22.56 3.30 -52.76
N ARG A 47 -21.37 3.90 -52.88
CA ARG A 47 -21.06 4.96 -53.86
C ARG A 47 -20.01 4.57 -54.90
N ALA A 48 -19.76 3.27 -55.08
CA ALA A 48 -18.81 2.71 -56.04
C ALA A 48 -18.85 3.29 -57.48
N PRO A 49 -19.99 3.72 -58.08
CA PRO A 49 -19.97 4.28 -59.44
C PRO A 49 -19.51 5.75 -59.52
N LEU A 50 -19.36 6.47 -58.42
CA LEU A 50 -18.77 7.81 -58.41
C LEU A 50 -17.26 7.63 -58.18
N GLY A 51 -16.46 7.79 -59.25
CA GLY A 51 -15.00 7.62 -59.27
C GLY A 51 -14.21 8.59 -58.39
N VAL A 52 -14.51 8.65 -57.10
CA VAL A 52 -13.72 9.34 -56.09
C VAL A 52 -12.56 8.41 -55.77
N SER A 53 -11.33 8.87 -56.00
CA SER A 53 -10.13 8.11 -55.66
C SER A 53 -10.19 7.75 -54.18
N HIS A 54 -10.45 6.48 -53.88
CA HIS A 54 -10.55 6.01 -52.51
C HIS A 54 -9.19 6.16 -51.84
N ASN A 55 -9.09 7.13 -50.95
CA ASN A 55 -7.84 7.46 -50.28
C ASN A 55 -7.43 6.32 -49.33
N ARG A 56 -6.49 5.49 -49.77
CA ARG A 56 -5.92 4.38 -48.99
C ARG A 56 -5.28 4.82 -47.68
N LEU A 57 -5.03 6.12 -47.50
CA LEU A 57 -4.52 6.69 -46.26
C LEU A 57 -5.51 6.62 -45.11
N VAL A 58 -6.82 6.63 -45.35
CA VAL A 58 -7.84 6.66 -44.27
C VAL A 58 -7.74 5.44 -43.33
N PRO A 59 -7.77 4.18 -43.80
CA PRO A 59 -7.60 3.03 -42.89
C PRO A 59 -6.23 3.04 -42.20
N LEU A 60 -5.19 3.56 -42.86
CA LEU A 60 -3.84 3.66 -42.29
C LEU A 60 -3.78 4.68 -41.14
N LEU A 61 -4.46 5.83 -41.30
CA LEU A 61 -4.61 6.86 -40.26
C LEU A 61 -5.43 6.35 -39.09
N VAL A 62 -6.51 5.61 -39.33
CA VAL A 62 -7.32 4.98 -38.28
C VAL A 62 -6.49 3.96 -37.50
N ALA A 63 -5.75 3.08 -38.20
CA ALA A 63 -4.87 2.10 -37.56
C ALA A 63 -3.77 2.78 -36.73
N GLY A 64 -3.16 3.85 -37.25
CA GLY A 64 -2.17 4.65 -36.54
C GLY A 64 -2.75 5.32 -35.28
N ALA A 65 -3.98 5.85 -35.36
CA ALA A 65 -4.66 6.46 -34.22
C ALA A 65 -4.98 5.41 -33.14
N VAL A 66 -5.48 4.23 -33.50
CA VAL A 66 -5.71 3.13 -32.54
C VAL A 66 -4.40 2.72 -31.86
N LEU A 67 -3.32 2.57 -32.63
CA LEU A 67 -2.01 2.21 -32.09
C LEU A 67 -1.50 3.28 -31.12
N PHE A 68 -1.62 4.56 -31.48
CA PHE A 68 -1.22 5.67 -30.62
C PHE A 68 -1.99 5.67 -29.29
N VAL A 69 -3.29 5.42 -29.32
CA VAL A 69 -4.14 5.36 -28.12
C VAL A 69 -3.79 4.14 -27.26
N MET A 70 -3.54 2.99 -27.87
CA MET A 70 -3.09 1.79 -27.15
C MET A 70 -1.75 2.04 -26.45
N VAL A 71 -0.75 2.56 -27.17
CA VAL A 71 0.57 2.83 -26.60
C VAL A 71 0.50 3.92 -25.53
N GLY A 72 -0.26 4.99 -25.77
CA GLY A 72 -0.45 6.08 -24.80
C GLY A 72 -1.14 5.62 -23.52
N SER A 73 -2.22 4.83 -23.64
CA SER A 73 -2.92 4.27 -22.48
C SER A 73 -2.06 3.26 -21.72
N ALA A 74 -1.32 2.39 -22.42
CA ALA A 74 -0.35 1.48 -21.81
C ALA A 74 0.74 2.26 -21.05
N TYR A 75 1.32 3.29 -21.66
CA TYR A 75 2.34 4.12 -21.03
C TYR A 75 1.84 4.79 -19.75
N VAL A 76 0.65 5.40 -19.78
CA VAL A 76 0.03 6.02 -18.59
C VAL A 76 -0.24 4.98 -17.51
N SER A 77 -0.73 3.79 -17.89
CA SER A 77 -0.99 2.68 -16.97
C SER A 77 0.30 2.17 -16.32
N PHE A 78 1.35 1.92 -17.11
CA PHE A 78 2.67 1.50 -16.60
C PHE A 78 3.28 2.55 -15.67
N ARG A 79 3.20 3.84 -16.03
CA ARG A 79 3.73 4.92 -15.19
C ARG A 79 3.02 4.96 -13.83
N ARG A 80 1.69 4.83 -13.80
CA ARG A 80 0.92 4.77 -12.55
C ARG A 80 1.20 3.49 -11.75
N SER A 81 1.29 2.34 -12.42
CA SER A 81 1.60 1.05 -11.79
C SER A 81 2.98 1.06 -11.11
N ARG A 82 4.01 1.59 -11.78
CA ARG A 82 5.36 1.71 -11.19
C ARG A 82 5.38 2.56 -9.92
N ALA A 83 4.60 3.64 -9.87
CA ALA A 83 4.51 4.48 -8.68
C ALA A 83 3.94 3.70 -7.49
N LEU A 84 2.88 2.92 -7.71
CA LEU A 84 2.28 2.07 -6.68
C LEU A 84 3.20 0.90 -6.26
N ALA A 85 3.76 0.17 -7.23
CA ALA A 85 4.61 -0.98 -6.98
C ALA A 85 5.88 -0.63 -6.19
N GLY A 86 6.48 0.53 -6.48
CA GLY A 86 7.65 1.03 -5.74
C GLY A 86 7.33 1.27 -4.26
N MET A 87 6.17 1.83 -3.96
CA MET A 87 5.73 2.07 -2.58
C MET A 87 5.41 0.79 -1.83
N VAL A 88 4.67 -0.14 -2.46
CA VAL A 88 4.37 -1.44 -1.86
C VAL A 88 5.66 -2.20 -1.52
N ARG A 89 6.64 -2.18 -2.43
CA ARG A 89 7.96 -2.77 -2.17
C ARG A 89 8.68 -2.09 -1.01
N LYS A 90 8.66 -0.75 -0.93
CA LYS A 90 9.27 0.01 0.18
C LYS A 90 8.64 -0.35 1.52
N ILE A 91 7.31 -0.42 1.59
CA ILE A 91 6.58 -0.85 2.79
C ILE A 91 6.98 -2.27 3.17
N GLY A 92 6.98 -3.20 2.22
CA GLY A 92 7.38 -4.59 2.45
C GLY A 92 8.77 -4.70 3.04
N VAL A 93 9.77 -4.03 2.45
CA VAL A 93 11.15 -4.04 2.96
C VAL A 93 11.24 -3.49 4.39
N VAL A 94 10.54 -2.39 4.68
CA VAL A 94 10.60 -1.77 6.01
C VAL A 94 9.89 -2.64 7.06
N MET A 95 8.76 -3.24 6.72
CA MET A 95 8.05 -4.16 7.63
C MET A 95 8.84 -5.45 7.86
N SER A 96 9.47 -6.01 6.83
CA SER A 96 10.35 -7.17 6.99
C SER A 96 11.56 -6.84 7.86
N ALA A 97 12.21 -5.69 7.66
CA ALA A 97 13.32 -5.24 8.51
C ALA A 97 12.86 -5.01 9.96
N ALA A 98 11.70 -4.41 10.17
CA ALA A 98 11.13 -4.20 11.51
C ALA A 98 10.78 -5.52 12.21
N ALA A 99 10.35 -6.55 11.48
CA ALA A 99 10.12 -7.89 12.04
C ALA A 99 11.42 -8.57 12.52
N GLU A 100 12.56 -8.20 11.94
CA GLU A 100 13.90 -8.63 12.38
C GLU A 100 14.49 -7.72 13.46
N GLY A 101 13.70 -6.77 14.01
CA GLY A 101 14.15 -5.79 15.01
C GLY A 101 15.02 -4.66 14.45
N ARG A 102 15.16 -4.56 13.13
CA ARG A 102 15.89 -3.48 12.45
C ARG A 102 14.94 -2.35 12.08
N PHE A 103 14.78 -1.39 12.99
CA PHE A 103 13.92 -0.23 12.78
C PHE A 103 14.67 0.93 12.12
N PRO A 104 14.03 1.67 11.20
CA PRO A 104 14.64 2.84 10.59
C PRO A 104 14.87 3.97 11.62
N ASP A 105 15.99 4.70 11.48
CA ASP A 105 16.30 5.85 12.35
C ASP A 105 15.41 7.06 12.07
N ARG A 106 14.93 7.17 10.83
CA ARG A 106 14.10 8.27 10.36
C ARG A 106 12.67 7.79 10.08
N PRO A 107 11.66 8.64 10.30
CA PRO A 107 10.30 8.30 9.96
C PRO A 107 10.19 8.03 8.47
N LEU A 108 9.34 7.05 8.12
CA LEU A 108 9.02 6.78 6.74
C LEU A 108 8.27 7.99 6.18
N VAL A 109 8.71 8.49 5.02
CA VAL A 109 8.03 9.58 4.31
C VAL A 109 7.70 9.11 2.89
N PHE A 110 6.45 9.29 2.50
CA PHE A 110 5.97 9.17 1.12
C PHE A 110 5.88 10.56 0.49
N ARG A 111 5.93 10.64 -0.85
CA ARG A 111 5.77 11.94 -1.53
C ARG A 111 4.34 12.43 -1.35
N ARG A 112 4.15 13.75 -1.41
CA ARG A 112 2.86 14.39 -1.11
C ARG A 112 1.73 13.97 -2.07
N ASP A 113 2.08 13.70 -3.33
CA ASP A 113 1.16 13.28 -4.38
C ASP A 113 1.06 11.75 -4.52
N ASP A 114 1.69 11.01 -3.62
CA ASP A 114 1.58 9.55 -3.61
C ASP A 114 0.20 9.13 -3.08
N TYR A 115 -0.45 8.18 -3.75
CA TYR A 115 -1.74 7.62 -3.31
C TYR A 115 -1.68 7.05 -1.88
N ALA A 116 -0.50 6.60 -1.45
CA ALA A 116 -0.25 6.07 -0.10
C ALA A 116 0.19 7.12 0.92
N ALA A 117 0.20 8.42 0.60
CA ALA A 117 0.65 9.46 1.53
C ALA A 117 -0.13 9.44 2.86
N GLY A 118 -1.41 9.07 2.83
CA GLY A 118 -2.23 8.89 4.04
C GLY A 118 -1.77 7.74 4.95
N LEU A 119 -1.03 6.76 4.43
CA LEU A 119 -0.50 5.63 5.20
C LEU A 119 0.76 5.98 6.00
N THR A 120 1.41 7.11 5.70
CA THR A 120 2.64 7.55 6.38
C THR A 120 2.48 7.60 7.90
N GLY A 121 1.42 8.27 8.38
CA GLY A 121 1.17 8.46 9.82
C GLY A 121 0.88 7.15 10.55
N PRO A 122 -0.06 6.32 10.07
CA PRO A 122 -0.33 5.00 10.63
C PRO A 122 0.90 4.07 10.64
N LEU A 123 1.67 4.00 9.55
CA LEU A 123 2.87 3.16 9.47
C LEU A 123 3.93 3.57 10.48
N ASN A 124 4.21 4.87 10.60
CA ASN A 124 5.20 5.34 11.58
C ASN A 124 4.74 5.08 13.01
N ARG A 125 3.44 5.23 13.33
CA ARG A 125 2.92 4.87 14.65
C ARG A 125 3.10 3.38 14.96
N CYS A 126 2.83 2.51 13.99
CA CYS A 126 3.04 1.07 14.14
C CYS A 126 4.53 0.72 14.37
N LEU A 127 5.45 1.35 13.63
CA LEU A 127 6.88 1.14 13.80
C LEU A 127 7.38 1.58 15.19
N VAL A 128 6.87 2.70 15.71
CA VAL A 128 7.21 3.19 17.05
C VAL A 128 6.70 2.22 18.12
N GLU A 129 5.45 1.77 18.00
CA GLU A 129 4.85 0.80 18.92
C GLU A 129 5.63 -0.54 18.94
N MET A 130 6.00 -1.06 17.76
CA MET A 130 6.82 -2.27 17.67
C MET A 130 8.19 -2.10 18.32
N ARG A 131 8.83 -0.94 18.13
CA ARG A 131 10.12 -0.63 18.77
C ARG A 131 10.00 -0.60 20.30
N HIS A 132 8.95 0.02 20.83
CA HIS A 132 8.71 0.05 22.28
C HIS A 132 8.52 -1.37 22.85
N ARG A 133 7.66 -2.19 22.24
CA ARG A 133 7.44 -3.57 22.69
C ARG A 133 8.69 -4.44 22.67
N GLN A 134 9.55 -4.24 21.68
CA GLN A 134 10.83 -4.96 21.64
C GLN A 134 11.74 -4.52 22.79
N GLN A 135 11.84 -3.21 23.05
CA GLN A 135 12.62 -2.69 24.18
C GLN A 135 12.10 -3.18 25.52
N ASP A 136 10.77 -3.24 25.70
CA ASP A 136 10.17 -3.76 26.94
C ASP A 136 10.46 -5.24 27.12
N THR A 137 10.39 -6.03 26.05
CA THR A 137 10.75 -7.46 26.08
C THR A 137 12.23 -7.66 26.41
N GLU A 138 13.13 -6.87 25.82
CA GLU A 138 14.57 -6.93 26.10
C GLU A 138 14.89 -6.52 27.55
N GLN A 139 14.21 -5.48 28.07
CA GLN A 139 14.34 -5.08 29.47
C GLN A 139 13.81 -6.13 30.44
N ALA A 140 12.66 -6.75 30.12
CA ALA A 140 12.09 -7.83 30.92
C ALA A 140 13.03 -9.05 30.93
N ALA A 141 13.58 -9.44 29.78
CA ALA A 141 14.56 -10.51 29.68
C ALA A 141 15.83 -10.20 30.48
N ALA A 142 16.36 -8.97 30.40
CA ALA A 142 17.52 -8.56 31.18
C ALA A 142 17.27 -8.57 32.69
N ARG A 143 16.06 -8.21 33.14
CA ARG A 143 15.66 -8.31 34.56
C ARG A 143 15.56 -9.76 35.01
N LEU A 144 14.96 -10.63 34.20
CA LEU A 144 14.89 -12.07 34.48
C LEU A 144 16.27 -12.71 34.53
N GLN A 145 17.19 -12.32 33.64
CA GLN A 145 18.57 -12.79 33.65
C GLN A 145 19.29 -12.39 34.96
N LYS A 146 19.17 -11.12 35.38
CA LYS A 146 19.74 -10.66 36.65
C LYS A 146 19.19 -11.41 37.86
N LEU A 147 17.89 -11.72 37.87
CA LEU A 147 17.27 -12.54 38.90
C LEU A 147 17.80 -13.98 38.87
N ALA A 148 17.92 -14.58 37.68
CA ALA A 148 18.47 -15.92 37.52
C ALA A 148 19.94 -16.01 37.97
N ASP A 149 20.74 -14.96 37.68
CA ASP A 149 22.12 -14.86 38.10
C ASP A 149 22.25 -14.61 39.62
N ALA A 150 21.35 -13.81 40.22
CA ALA A 150 21.28 -13.65 41.67
C ALA A 150 20.92 -14.96 42.37
N VAL A 151 19.94 -15.70 41.85
CA VAL A 151 19.52 -17.01 42.36
C VAL A 151 20.61 -18.08 42.17
N ARG A 152 21.42 -17.99 41.10
CA ARG A 152 22.58 -18.89 40.89
C ARG A 152 23.79 -18.50 41.73
N GLY A 153 23.98 -17.22 42.01
CA GLY A 153 25.06 -16.69 42.84
C GLY A 153 24.82 -16.92 44.34
N GLU A 154 23.58 -16.83 44.79
CA GLU A 154 23.16 -17.18 46.14
C GLU A 154 22.71 -18.65 46.21
N ALA A 155 23.70 -19.54 46.33
CA ALA A 155 23.45 -20.74 47.10
C ALA A 155 23.08 -20.30 48.54
N ILE A 156 21.81 -20.52 48.92
CA ILE A 156 21.20 -20.31 50.26
C ILE A 156 20.57 -18.92 50.44
N VAL A 157 19.23 -18.80 50.36
CA VAL A 157 18.27 -18.29 51.40
C VAL A 157 16.85 -18.29 50.77
N GLY A 158 16.10 -19.38 50.98
CA GLY A 158 14.77 -19.63 50.40
C GLY A 158 13.61 -18.64 50.73
N PRO A 159 13.59 -17.87 51.83
CA PRO A 159 12.45 -16.96 52.11
C PRO A 159 12.61 -15.50 51.60
N ALA A 160 13.83 -14.99 51.43
CA ALA A 160 14.06 -13.60 51.03
C ALA A 160 13.85 -13.38 49.51
N VAL A 161 14.19 -14.39 48.72
CA VAL A 161 13.97 -14.37 47.27
C VAL A 161 12.49 -14.52 46.92
N ALA A 162 11.74 -15.32 47.70
CA ALA A 162 10.29 -15.51 47.51
C ALA A 162 9.50 -14.22 47.76
N THR A 163 9.86 -13.45 48.78
CA THR A 163 9.21 -12.17 49.11
C THR A 163 9.51 -11.07 48.09
N LEU A 164 10.74 -11.01 47.57
CA LEU A 164 11.11 -10.11 46.46
C LEU A 164 10.41 -10.49 45.14
N LEU A 165 10.21 -11.78 44.88
CA LEU A 165 9.45 -12.27 43.72
C LEU A 165 7.97 -11.91 43.84
N GLU A 166 7.34 -12.11 44.99
CA GLU A 166 5.94 -11.73 45.21
C GLU A 166 5.72 -10.22 45.08
N GLU A 167 6.65 -9.40 45.59
CA GLU A 167 6.55 -7.95 45.51
C GLU A 167 6.66 -7.44 44.06
N GLN A 168 7.58 -8.01 43.27
CA GLN A 168 7.73 -7.62 41.86
C GLN A 168 6.65 -8.18 40.94
N ILE A 169 6.16 -9.40 41.19
CA ILE A 169 4.99 -9.95 40.48
C ILE A 169 3.75 -9.08 40.76
N GLY A 170 3.57 -8.64 42.01
CA GLY A 170 2.49 -7.73 42.38
C GLY A 170 2.59 -6.35 41.71
N GLU A 171 3.79 -5.80 41.54
CA GLU A 171 4.00 -4.55 40.79
C GLU A 171 3.73 -4.70 39.28
N LEU A 172 4.12 -5.84 38.69
CA LEU A 172 3.85 -6.13 37.28
C LEU A 172 2.34 -6.25 37.01
N CYS A 173 1.59 -6.98 37.84
CA CYS A 173 0.13 -7.07 37.70
C CYS A 173 -0.58 -5.72 37.89
N ARG A 174 -0.14 -4.87 38.83
CA ARG A 174 -0.73 -3.52 39.00
C ARG A 174 -0.46 -2.57 37.85
N ARG A 175 0.62 -2.78 37.09
CA ARG A 175 0.90 -1.98 35.89
C ARG A 175 0.02 -2.40 34.72
N GLU A 176 -0.19 -3.70 34.55
CA GLU A 176 -1.10 -4.24 33.53
C GLU A 176 -2.54 -3.72 33.73
N ASP A 177 -3.04 -3.69 34.97
CA ASP A 177 -4.37 -3.14 35.31
C ASP A 177 -4.49 -1.61 35.08
N ARG A 178 -3.38 -0.86 35.07
CA ARG A 178 -3.38 0.59 34.80
C ARG A 178 -3.33 0.92 33.32
N ASP A 179 -2.79 0.05 32.49
CA ASP A 179 -2.70 0.26 31.05
C ASP A 179 -3.99 -0.18 30.32
N GLU A 180 -4.90 -0.91 31.00
CA GLU A 180 -6.23 -1.29 30.48
C GLU A 180 -7.38 -0.32 30.86
N ALA A 181 -7.15 0.69 31.72
CA ALA A 181 -8.15 1.66 32.18
C ALA A 181 -8.10 3.01 31.43
#